data_AF-A0A1N6X9S8-F1
#
_entry.id   AF-A0A1N6X9S8-F1
#
_cell.length_a   1.000
_cell.length_b   1.000
_cell.length_c   1.000
_cell.angle_alpha   90.00
_cell.angle_beta   90.00
_cell.angle_gamma   90.00
#
_symmetry.space_group_name_H-M   'P 1'
#
loop_
_entity.id
_entity.type
_entity.pdbx_description
1 polymer ?
#
loop_
_entity_poly.entity_id
_entity_poly.type
_entity_poly.pdbx_seq_one_letter_code
_entity_poly.pdbx_strand_id
1 'polypeptide(L)' 'MLQFAPESTAFDMIGPYLAAKVVCTGCHLENILVHTEGPASPVKPVDVCSHIRAYFVDEDGLGTFEFEV' A
#
# COMPACT_ATOMS: atom_id res chain seq x y z
N MET A 1 -16.14 -4.97 8.18
CA MET A 1 -16.57 -3.88 7.27
C MET A 1 -15.44 -3.64 6.29
N LEU A 2 -15.74 -3.55 4.98
CA LEU A 2 -14.71 -3.27 3.99
C LEU A 2 -14.46 -1.76 3.89
N GLN A 3 -13.19 -1.36 3.87
CA GLN A 3 -12.76 0.02 3.70
C GLN A 3 -11.62 0.10 2.68
N PHE A 4 -11.56 1.20 1.94
CA PHE A 4 -10.55 1.44 0.91
C PHE A 4 -9.73 2.67 1.30
N ALA A 5 -8.41 2.58 1.15
CA ALA A 5 -7.51 3.71 1.36
C ALA A 5 -6.48 3.80 0.23
N PRO A 6 -6.30 4.98 -0.39
CA PRO A 6 -5.28 5.16 -1.41
C PRO A 6 -3.89 5.04 -0.80
N GLU A 7 -2.94 4.55 -1.60
CA GLU A 7 -1.53 4.60 -1.22
C GLU A 7 -1.04 6.05 -1.09
N SER A 8 -0.01 6.24 -0.28
CA SER A 8 0.64 7.53 -0.15
C SER A 8 1.33 7.91 -1.47
N THR A 9 1.07 9.14 -1.94
CA THR A 9 1.73 9.73 -3.10
C THR A 9 3.11 10.31 -2.78
N ALA A 10 3.54 10.28 -1.51
CA ALA A 10 4.85 10.75 -1.09
C ALA A 10 5.90 9.65 -1.29
N PHE A 11 6.88 9.90 -2.17
CA PHE A 11 7.92 8.94 -2.53
C PHE A 11 9.03 8.90 -1.49
N ASP A 12 9.10 7.78 -0.75
CA ASP A 12 10.23 7.40 0.10
C ASP A 12 10.90 6.15 -0.53
N MET A 13 12.16 5.86 -0.17
CA MET A 13 12.86 4.68 -0.69
C MET A 13 13.39 3.80 0.43
N ILE A 14 13.14 2.49 0.32
CA ILE A 14 13.72 1.48 1.20
C ILE A 14 14.77 0.71 0.37
N GLY A 15 16.03 1.13 0.50
CA GLY A 15 17.11 0.64 -0.34
C GLY A 15 16.89 1.05 -1.80
N PRO A 16 16.91 0.11 -2.77
CA PRO A 16 16.66 0.42 -4.18
C PRO A 16 15.17 0.47 -4.55
N TYR A 17 14.26 0.22 -3.60
CA TYR A 17 12.83 0.06 -3.87
C TYR A 17 12.03 1.29 -3.45
N LEU A 18 11.03 1.64 -4.25
CA LEU A 18 10.09 2.72 -3.94
C LEU A 18 9.12 2.24 -2.86
N ALA A 19 9.02 2.96 -1.75
CA ALA A 19 8.10 2.64 -0.68
C ALA A 19 6.68 3.07 -1.02
N ALA A 20 5.73 2.18 -0.82
CA ALA A 20 4.30 2.46 -0.81
C ALA A 20 3.80 2.35 0.63
N LYS A 21 3.15 3.40 1.13
CA LYS A 21 2.67 3.46 2.51
C LYS A 21 1.16 3.66 2.54
N VAL A 22 0.49 3.04 3.50
CA VAL A 22 -0.95 3.24 3.74
C VAL A 22 -1.30 3.06 5.21
N VAL A 23 -2.09 3.97 5.78
CA VAL A 23 -2.55 3.86 7.17
C VAL A 23 -3.82 3.04 7.23
N CYS A 24 -3.81 1.95 8.01
CA CYS A 24 -5.01 1.13 8.21
C CYS A 24 -6.05 1.89 9.05
N THR A 25 -7.28 1.94 8.59
CA THR A 25 -8.36 2.67 9.28
C THR A 25 -8.91 1.96 10.51
N GLY A 26 -8.63 0.66 10.69
CA GLY A 26 -9.10 -0.13 11.84
C GLY A 26 -8.11 -0.15 13.00
N CYS A 27 -6.82 -0.41 12.72
CA CYS A 27 -5.79 -0.51 13.75
C CYS A 27 -4.81 0.67 13.79
N HIS A 28 -4.94 1.63 12.86
CA HIS A 28 -4.09 2.81 12.75
C HIS A 28 -2.59 2.55 12.55
N LEU A 29 -2.22 1.30 12.21
CA LEU A 29 -0.87 0.93 11.84
C LEU A 29 -0.54 1.48 10.45
N GLU A 30 0.65 2.10 10.31
CA GLU A 30 1.23 2.47 9.02
C GLU A 30 1.79 1.21 8.36
N ASN A 31 1.15 0.78 7.27
CA ASN A 31 1.56 -0.37 6.50
C ASN A 31 2.58 0.09 5.47
N ILE A 32 3.71 -0.60 5.43
CA ILE A 32 4.84 -0.32 4.55
C ILE A 32 4.95 -1.48 3.55
N LEU A 33 4.92 -1.11 2.28
CA LEU A 33 5.14 -1.98 1.14
C LEU A 33 6.19 -1.36 0.22
N VAL A 34 6.64 -2.12 -0.78
CA VAL A 34 7.62 -1.64 -1.76
C VAL A 34 7.27 -2.08 -3.18
N HIS A 35 7.42 -1.16 -4.14
CA HIS A 35 7.43 -1.51 -5.55
C HIS A 35 8.81 -2.01 -5.95
N THR A 36 8.87 -3.23 -6.49
CA THR A 36 10.15 -3.88 -6.81
C THR A 36 10.66 -3.56 -8.22
N GLU A 37 9.80 -3.11 -9.13
CA GLU A 37 10.14 -2.89 -10.54
C GLU A 37 9.94 -1.44 -10.99
N GLY A 38 8.96 -0.73 -10.42
CA GLY A 38 8.71 0.70 -10.70
C GLY A 38 7.40 1.20 -10.06
N PRO A 39 7.08 2.49 -10.17
CA PRO A 39 5.94 3.10 -9.46
C PRO A 39 4.57 2.43 -9.72
N ALA A 40 4.37 1.87 -10.90
CA ALA A 40 3.13 1.19 -11.27
C ALA A 40 3.20 -0.35 -11.14
N SER A 41 4.32 -0.90 -10.65
CA SER A 41 4.48 -2.34 -10.49
C SER A 41 3.70 -2.85 -9.28
N PRO A 42 3.38 -4.15 -9.19
CA PRO A 42 2.87 -4.74 -7.96
C PRO A 42 3.77 -4.41 -6.75
N VAL A 43 3.14 -4.31 -5.59
CA VAL A 43 3.82 -4.05 -4.32
C VAL A 43 4.13 -5.36 -3.59
N LYS A 44 5.24 -5.37 -2.86
CA LYS A 44 5.60 -6.44 -1.93
C LYS A 44 5.43 -5.95 -0.48
N PRO A 45 4.79 -6.73 0.40
CA PRO A 45 4.65 -6.35 1.81
C PRO A 45 6.03 -6.34 2.51
N VAL A 46 6.24 -5.35 3.36
CA VAL A 46 7.41 -5.25 4.26
C VAL A 46 6.96 -5.33 5.71
N ASP A 47 6.05 -4.44 6.11
CA ASP A 47 5.44 -4.41 7.44
C ASP A 47 3.96 -4.06 7.28
N VAL A 48 3.08 -5.04 7.47
CA VAL A 48 1.64 -4.90 7.17
C VAL A 48 0.80 -5.55 8.26
N CYS A 49 -0.36 -4.97 8.55
CA CYS A 49 -1.33 -5.55 9.47
C CYS A 49 -2.18 -6.63 8.79
N SER A 50 -2.84 -7.46 9.59
CA SER A 50 -3.71 -8.54 9.12
C SER A 50 -5.01 -8.10 8.46
N HIS A 51 -5.32 -6.80 8.48
CA HIS A 51 -6.56 -6.26 7.91
C HIS A 51 -6.47 -6.07 6.39
N ILE A 52 -5.27 -6.03 5.79
CA ILE A 52 -5.13 -5.91 4.33
C ILE A 52 -5.65 -7.19 3.66
N ARG A 53 -6.53 -7.02 2.68
CA ARG A 53 -7.10 -8.11 1.88
C ARG A 53 -6.65 -8.08 0.43
N ALA A 54 -6.57 -6.89 -0.14
CA ALA A 54 -6.21 -6.73 -1.53
C ALA A 54 -5.53 -5.39 -1.79
N TYR A 55 -4.83 -5.34 -2.92
CA TYR A 55 -4.23 -4.16 -3.50
C TYR A 55 -4.62 -4.11 -4.97
N PHE A 56 -5.04 -2.94 -5.43
CA PHE A 56 -5.45 -2.71 -6.81
C PHE A 56 -4.76 -1.45 -7.34
N VAL A 57 -4.45 -1.44 -8.62
CA VAL A 57 -3.95 -0.25 -9.33
C VAL A 57 -5.05 0.16 -10.30
N ASP A 58 -5.47 1.42 -10.26
CA ASP A 58 -6.46 1.95 -11.19
C ASP A 58 -5.85 2.34 -12.55
N GLU A 59 -6.69 2.87 -13.46
CA GLU A 59 -6.27 3.27 -14.81
C GLU A 59 -5.28 4.45 -14.81
N ASP A 60 -5.24 5.23 -13.73
CA ASP A 60 -4.32 6.36 -13.53
C ASP A 60 -3.00 5.92 -12.89
N GLY A 61 -2.85 4.62 -12.58
CA GLY A 61 -1.67 4.06 -11.94
C GLY A 61 -1.61 4.29 -10.43
N LEU A 62 -2.71 4.70 -9.80
CA LEU A 62 -2.78 4.92 -8.35
C LEU A 62 -3.15 3.61 -7.64
N GLY A 63 -2.31 3.22 -6.70
CA GLY A 63 -2.58 2.06 -5.85
C GLY A 63 -3.62 2.36 -4.77
N THR A 64 -4.54 1.44 -4.56
CA THR A 64 -5.53 1.49 -3.48
C THR A 64 -5.54 0.16 -2.73
N PHE A 65 -5.56 0.24 -1.39
CA PHE A 65 -5.61 -0.91 -0.50
C PHE A 65 -7.03 -1.13 0.03
N GLU A 66 -7.43 -2.41 0.08
CA GLU A 66 -8.65 -2.86 0.72
C GLU A 66 -8.33 -3.45 2.10
N PHE A 67 -9.09 -2.99 3.09
CA PHE A 67 -9.02 -3.42 4.48
C PHE A 67 -10.34 -4.04 4.94
N GLU A 68 -10.25 -5.17 5.65
CA GLU A 68 -11.35 -5.75 6.40
C GLU A 68 -11.18 -5.42 7.89
N VAL A 69 -12.02 -4.52 8.41
CA VAL A 69 -11.97 -4.00 9.79
C VAL A 69 -13.23 -4.27 10.58
#